data_AF-A0A3M7QPU7-F1
#
_entry.id   AF-A0A3M7QPU7-F1
#
_cell.length_a   1.000
_cell.length_b   1.000
_cell.length_c   1.000
_cell.angle_alpha   90.00
_cell.angle_beta   90.00
_cell.angle_gamma   90.00
#
_symmetry.space_group_name_H-M   'P 1'
#
loop_
_entity.id
_entity.type
_entity.pdbx_description
1 polymer ?
#
loop_
_entity_poly.entity_id
_entity_poly.type
_entity_poly.pdbx_seq_one_letter_code
_entity_poly.pdbx_strand_id
1 'polypeptide(L)'
;MKNEKKTASEFFDKIILWASSTSAHGVKNVFQSDLLLKKIMWSVILVSSVSYCFYQVVLVVTLFFRFNVITSLKAVYEAPTSYPAVAFCNLNAYNGPFVRDNMKEILEKKNISQDNYEPIDFVDNGVDHFKSTFEIEALKGQFNLHFSGFYLYEMLISCRSHKKKVTMIYQFTKLKKLSRNFINEFSIKIIRRNYSFVELIWLKLMSALPFLVKILQ
;
A
#
# COMPACT_ATOMS: atom_id res chain seq x y z
N MET A 1 59.11 -15.75 50.87
CA MET A 1 59.16 -14.41 51.50
C MET A 1 59.96 -13.34 50.73
N LYS A 2 61.29 -13.41 50.55
CA LYS A 2 62.06 -12.32 49.89
C LYS A 2 61.79 -12.21 48.37
N ASN A 3 61.59 -13.35 47.69
CA ASN A 3 61.25 -13.39 46.25
C ASN A 3 59.81 -12.91 45.98
N GLU A 4 58.82 -13.31 46.78
CA GLU A 4 57.42 -12.90 46.57
C GLU A 4 57.20 -11.38 46.72
N LYS A 5 57.88 -10.75 47.69
CA LYS A 5 57.80 -9.29 47.86
C LYS A 5 58.42 -8.53 46.69
N LYS A 6 59.47 -9.09 46.07
CA LYS A 6 60.12 -8.53 44.88
C LYS A 6 59.20 -8.60 43.66
N THR A 7 58.55 -9.74 43.45
CA THR A 7 57.62 -9.93 42.34
C THR A 7 56.37 -9.05 42.46
N ALA A 8 55.85 -8.84 43.67
CA ALA A 8 54.73 -7.93 43.90
C ALA A 8 55.10 -6.47 43.60
N SER A 9 56.27 -6.01 44.06
CA SER A 9 56.78 -4.67 43.75
C SER A 9 56.89 -4.43 42.25
N GLU A 10 57.54 -5.35 41.53
CA GLU A 10 57.72 -5.27 40.08
C GLU A 10 56.38 -5.22 39.32
N PHE A 11 55.36 -5.90 39.84
CA PHE A 11 54.01 -5.87 39.28
C PHE A 11 53.32 -4.52 39.50
N PHE A 12 53.40 -3.95 40.71
CA PHE A 12 52.82 -2.64 41.00
C PHE A 12 53.48 -1.53 40.18
N ASP A 13 54.79 -1.59 39.99
CA ASP A 13 55.53 -0.62 39.16
C ASP A 13 55.04 -0.64 37.71
N LYS A 14 54.75 -1.84 37.16
CA LYS A 14 54.15 -1.98 35.82
C LYS A 14 52.74 -1.38 35.75
N ILE A 15 51.92 -1.55 36.79
CA ILE A 15 50.57 -0.97 36.84
C ILE A 15 50.63 0.55 36.87
N ILE A 16 51.52 1.14 37.67
CA ILE A 16 51.68 2.61 37.76
C ILE A 16 52.15 3.17 36.43
N LEU A 17 53.10 2.50 35.77
CA LEU A 17 53.58 2.88 34.44
C LEU A 17 52.43 2.88 33.42
N TRP A 18 51.61 1.83 33.39
CA TRP A 18 50.44 1.74 32.51
C TRP A 18 49.38 2.81 32.83
N ALA A 19 49.09 3.03 34.11
CA ALA A 19 48.14 4.06 34.56
C ALA A 19 48.60 5.49 34.21
N SER A 20 49.90 5.69 34.00
CA SER A 20 50.46 6.97 33.56
C SER A 20 50.37 7.21 32.05
N SER A 21 50.34 6.13 31.25
CA SER A 21 50.33 6.18 29.79
C SER A 21 48.94 5.98 29.17
N THR A 22 47.95 5.56 29.97
CA THR A 22 46.57 5.40 29.51
C THR A 22 45.89 6.75 29.23
N SER A 23 45.02 6.78 28.22
CA SER A 23 44.13 7.91 27.93
C SER A 23 42.96 8.02 28.92
N ALA A 24 42.78 7.03 29.81
CA ALA A 24 41.74 7.04 30.83
C ALA A 24 42.05 8.08 31.93
N HIS A 25 41.49 9.28 31.76
CA HIS A 25 41.74 10.45 32.61
C HIS A 25 41.56 10.20 34.12
N GLY A 26 40.58 9.39 34.52
CA GLY A 26 40.33 9.08 35.93
C GLY A 26 41.32 8.07 36.53
N VAL A 27 41.86 7.15 35.72
CA VAL A 27 42.80 6.11 36.19
C VAL A 27 44.13 6.74 36.60
N LYS A 28 44.65 7.68 35.80
CA LYS A 28 45.87 8.42 36.12
C LYS A 28 45.79 9.12 37.49
N ASN A 29 44.67 9.78 37.77
CA ASN A 29 44.48 10.52 39.02
C ASN A 29 44.35 9.62 40.26
N VAL A 30 43.81 8.41 40.11
CA VAL A 30 43.74 7.42 41.21
C VAL A 30 45.13 6.95 41.62
N PHE A 31 46.01 6.67 40.65
CA PHE A 31 47.33 6.12 40.93
C PHE A 31 48.39 7.20 41.25
N GLN A 32 48.30 8.40 40.67
CA GLN A 32 49.31 9.46 40.80
C GLN A 32 49.02 10.54 41.85
N SER A 33 47.84 10.56 42.48
CA SER A 33 47.56 11.58 43.52
C SER A 33 48.42 11.38 44.77
N ASP A 34 49.01 12.43 45.33
CA ASP A 34 49.87 12.32 46.53
C ASP A 34 49.09 12.07 47.83
N LEU A 35 47.84 12.53 47.90
CA LEU A 35 46.99 12.46 49.09
C LEU A 35 46.00 11.29 49.00
N LEU A 36 45.93 10.46 50.05
CA LEU A 36 44.98 9.33 50.15
C LEU A 36 43.52 9.75 49.95
N LEU A 37 43.10 10.90 50.51
CA LEU A 37 41.74 11.43 50.32
C LEU A 37 41.44 11.74 48.86
N LYS A 38 42.41 12.29 48.11
CA LYS A 38 42.26 12.53 46.67
C LYS A 38 42.15 11.23 45.90
N LYS A 39 42.95 10.20 46.25
CA LYS A 39 42.84 8.86 45.64
C LYS A 39 41.46 8.25 45.83
N ILE A 40 40.92 8.31 47.06
CA ILE A 40 39.58 7.79 47.37
C ILE A 40 38.52 8.55 46.57
N MET A 41 38.57 9.88 46.59
CA MET A 41 37.64 10.72 45.83
C MET A 41 37.66 10.39 44.32
N TRP A 42 38.85 10.33 43.71
CA TRP A 42 39.00 9.96 42.30
C TRP A 42 38.53 8.53 42.01
N SER A 43 38.71 7.61 42.95
CA SER A 43 38.24 6.23 42.81
C SER A 43 36.70 6.18 42.81
N VAL A 44 36.05 6.90 43.72
CA VAL A 44 34.58 6.99 43.76
C VAL A 44 34.03 7.60 42.48
N ILE A 45 34.62 8.71 42.02
CA ILE A 45 34.22 9.39 40.78
C ILE A 45 34.39 8.44 39.58
N LEU A 46 35.54 7.76 39.47
CA LEU A 46 35.81 6.82 38.39
C LEU A 46 34.79 5.68 38.37
N VAL A 47 34.53 5.05 39.52
CA VAL A 47 33.55 3.96 39.64
C VAL A 47 32.16 4.46 39.27
N SER A 48 31.72 5.61 39.79
CA SER A 48 30.41 6.17 39.45
C SER A 48 30.25 6.47 37.96
N SER A 49 31.30 7.00 37.32
CA SER A 49 31.29 7.33 35.89
C SER A 49 31.20 6.07 35.03
N VAL A 50 31.97 5.04 35.38
CA VAL A 50 31.93 3.73 34.70
C VAL A 50 30.57 3.08 34.86
N SER A 51 30.01 3.02 36.07
CA SER A 51 28.67 2.48 36.32
C SER A 51 27.58 3.22 35.54
N TYR A 52 27.64 4.55 35.52
CA TYR A 52 26.70 5.37 34.76
C TYR A 52 26.82 5.15 33.24
N CYS A 53 28.06 5.03 32.74
CA CYS A 53 28.32 4.70 31.34
C CYS A 53 27.71 3.34 30.96
N PHE A 54 27.93 2.30 31.76
CA PHE A 54 27.32 0.99 31.54
C PHE A 54 25.79 1.06 31.55
N TYR A 55 25.19 1.78 32.50
CA TYR A 55 23.75 2.00 32.55
C TYR A 55 23.23 2.66 31.27
N GLN A 56 23.90 3.70 30.78
CA GLN A 56 23.54 4.39 29.54
C GLN A 56 23.66 3.48 28.31
N VAL A 57 24.72 2.67 28.22
CA VAL A 57 24.89 1.70 27.13
C VAL A 57 23.72 0.71 27.11
N VAL A 58 23.35 0.14 28.26
CA VAL A 58 22.21 -0.78 28.35
C VAL A 58 20.91 -0.08 27.95
N LEU A 59 20.69 1.14 28.42
CA LEU A 59 19.50 1.93 28.07
C LEU A 59 19.40 2.19 26.57
N VAL A 60 20.50 2.62 25.93
CA VAL A 60 20.51 2.89 24.48
C VAL A 60 20.34 1.62 23.66
N VAL A 61 21.00 0.52 24.06
CA VAL A 61 20.87 -0.78 23.39
C VAL A 61 19.43 -1.32 23.49
N THR A 62 18.83 -1.24 24.68
CA THR A 62 17.43 -1.64 24.86
C THR A 62 16.49 -0.74 24.03
N LEU A 63 16.72 0.57 23.99
CA LEU A 63 15.94 1.49 23.16
C LEU A 63 16.06 1.17 21.65
N PHE A 64 17.26 0.82 21.19
CA PHE A 64 17.51 0.38 19.81
C PHE A 64 16.71 -0.89 19.47
N PHE A 65 16.72 -1.88 20.36
CA PHE A 65 15.97 -3.14 20.19
C PHE A 65 14.45 -3.01 20.46
N ARG A 66 13.94 -1.84 20.84
CA ARG A 66 12.48 -1.60 20.89
C ARG A 66 11.88 -1.34 19.51
N PHE A 67 12.71 -1.15 18.47
CA PHE A 67 12.27 -0.93 17.09
C PHE A 67 11.17 0.14 16.96
N ASN A 68 11.27 1.20 17.77
CA ASN A 68 10.30 2.29 17.73
C ASN A 68 10.40 3.00 16.37
N VAL A 69 9.32 2.94 15.60
CA VAL A 69 9.20 3.64 14.31
C VAL A 69 8.42 4.94 14.50
N ILE A 70 8.96 6.04 13.97
CA ILE A 70 8.29 7.35 13.95
C ILE A 70 7.82 7.60 12.52
N THR A 71 6.51 7.77 12.31
CA THR A 71 5.94 8.09 11.00
C THR A 71 5.88 9.61 10.82
N SER A 72 6.54 10.15 9.80
CA SER A 72 6.43 11.56 9.41
C SER A 72 5.45 11.69 8.24
N LEU A 73 4.34 12.38 8.46
CA LEU A 73 3.35 12.68 7.43
C LEU A 73 3.73 13.99 6.75
N LYS A 74 3.96 13.96 5.44
CA LYS A 74 4.20 15.14 4.62
C LYS A 74 3.22 15.14 3.45
N ALA A 75 2.48 16.23 3.29
CA ALA A 75 1.67 16.46 2.09
C ALA A 75 2.57 17.11 1.03
N VAL A 76 2.89 16.35 -0.03
CA VAL A 76 3.66 16.84 -1.17
C VAL A 76 2.72 16.94 -2.38
N TYR A 77 2.70 18.10 -3.03
CA TYR A 77 1.96 18.31 -4.26
C TYR A 77 2.86 18.02 -5.46
N GLU A 78 2.94 16.75 -5.87
CA GLU A 78 3.71 16.35 -7.06
C GLU A 78 2.83 16.42 -8.31
N ALA A 79 3.26 17.18 -9.33
CA ALA A 79 2.66 17.15 -10.65
C ALA A 79 3.65 16.49 -11.64
N PRO A 80 3.23 15.52 -12.46
CA PRO A 80 1.86 15.04 -12.68
C PRO A 80 1.48 13.79 -11.85
N THR A 81 0.43 13.87 -11.04
CA THR A 81 -0.18 12.69 -10.39
C THR A 81 -0.92 11.82 -11.41
N SER A 82 -0.81 10.49 -11.26
CA SER A 82 -1.64 9.55 -12.01
C SER A 82 -3.11 9.69 -11.58
N TYR A 83 -4.02 9.67 -12.57
CA TYR A 83 -5.45 9.70 -12.28
C TYR A 83 -5.87 8.33 -11.72
N PRO A 84 -6.63 8.28 -10.61
CA PRO A 84 -7.02 7.02 -10.00
C PRO A 84 -7.99 6.24 -10.90
N ALA A 85 -8.06 4.93 -10.69
CA ALA A 85 -9.13 4.14 -11.29
C ALA A 85 -10.46 4.49 -10.59
N VAL A 86 -11.48 4.83 -11.37
CA VAL A 86 -12.82 5.12 -10.84
C VAL A 86 -13.70 3.90 -11.13
N ALA A 87 -14.18 3.24 -10.08
CA ALA A 87 -15.13 2.15 -10.20
C ALA A 87 -16.53 2.65 -9.84
N PHE A 88 -17.53 2.24 -10.63
CA PHE A 88 -18.93 2.52 -10.37
C PHE A 88 -19.78 1.29 -10.73
N CYS A 89 -20.87 1.15 -9.98
CA CYS A 89 -21.89 0.13 -10.21
C CYS A 89 -23.27 0.78 -10.16
N ASN A 90 -24.22 0.17 -10.86
CA ASN A 90 -25.62 0.50 -10.65
C ASN A 90 -26.06 -0.13 -9.32
N LEU A 91 -26.76 0.64 -8.48
CA LEU A 91 -27.35 0.12 -7.24
C LEU A 91 -28.41 -0.95 -7.53
N ASN A 92 -29.07 -0.83 -8.68
CA ASN A 92 -29.97 -1.85 -9.18
C ASN A 92 -29.14 -2.99 -9.78
N ALA A 93 -29.14 -4.15 -9.12
CA ALA A 93 -28.40 -5.32 -9.59
C ALA A 93 -28.98 -5.88 -10.91
N TYR A 94 -30.28 -5.68 -11.14
CA TYR A 94 -31.04 -6.32 -12.21
C TYR A 94 -31.67 -5.31 -13.16
N ASN A 95 -31.56 -5.57 -14.46
CA ASN A 95 -32.30 -4.87 -15.49
C ASN A 95 -33.71 -5.48 -15.61
N GLY A 96 -34.73 -4.75 -15.15
CA GLY A 96 -36.11 -5.23 -15.02
C GLY A 96 -36.68 -5.89 -16.28
N PRO A 97 -36.69 -5.22 -17.46
CA PRO A 97 -37.08 -5.83 -18.73
C PRO A 97 -36.39 -7.15 -19.03
N PHE A 98 -35.07 -7.20 -18.93
CA PHE A 98 -34.29 -8.40 -19.25
C PHE A 98 -34.57 -9.56 -18.29
N VAL A 99 -34.69 -9.28 -16.99
CA VAL A 99 -35.04 -10.29 -15.99
C VAL A 99 -36.46 -10.81 -16.21
N ARG A 100 -37.41 -9.96 -16.61
CA ARG A 100 -38.78 -10.39 -16.92
C ARG A 100 -38.82 -11.36 -18.11
N ASP A 101 -38.08 -11.08 -19.18
CA ASP A 101 -38.07 -11.94 -20.37
C ASP A 101 -37.47 -13.31 -20.06
N ASN A 102 -36.32 -13.34 -19.37
CA ASN A 102 -35.73 -14.59 -18.89
C ASN A 102 -36.65 -15.32 -17.91
N MET A 103 -37.38 -14.61 -17.05
CA MET A 103 -38.29 -15.22 -16.09
C MET A 103 -39.49 -15.88 -16.77
N LYS A 104 -40.05 -15.28 -17.83
CA LYS A 104 -41.12 -15.90 -18.62
C LYS A 104 -40.66 -17.25 -19.20
N GLU A 105 -39.46 -17.30 -19.75
CA GLU A 105 -38.86 -18.54 -20.27
C GLU A 105 -38.77 -19.64 -19.20
N ILE A 106 -38.50 -19.27 -17.94
CA ILE A 106 -38.38 -20.21 -16.81
C ILE A 106 -39.74 -20.73 -16.38
N LEU A 107 -40.72 -19.83 -16.25
CA LEU A 107 -42.08 -20.17 -15.85
C LEU A 107 -42.71 -21.12 -16.87
N GLU A 108 -42.50 -20.84 -18.16
CA GLU A 108 -42.90 -21.71 -19.27
C GLU A 108 -42.20 -23.07 -19.20
N LYS A 109 -40.87 -23.12 -19.03
CA LYS A 109 -40.12 -24.38 -18.91
C LYS A 109 -40.54 -25.24 -17.72
N LYS A 110 -41.01 -24.62 -16.63
CA LYS A 110 -41.42 -25.31 -15.40
C LYS A 110 -42.92 -25.61 -15.33
N ASN A 111 -43.71 -25.29 -16.36
CA ASN A 111 -45.18 -25.41 -16.36
C ASN A 111 -45.83 -24.78 -15.12
N ILE A 112 -45.33 -23.62 -14.69
CA ILE A 112 -45.89 -22.87 -13.55
C ILE A 112 -46.87 -21.84 -14.11
N SER A 113 -48.13 -21.89 -13.67
CA SER A 113 -49.19 -20.98 -14.14
C SER A 113 -48.89 -19.53 -13.74
N GLN A 114 -48.89 -18.63 -14.73
CA GLN A 114 -48.62 -17.20 -14.59
C GLN A 114 -49.71 -16.45 -13.79
N ASP A 115 -50.86 -17.09 -13.50
CA ASP A 115 -52.02 -16.50 -12.83
C ASP A 115 -51.80 -16.16 -11.34
N ASN A 116 -50.70 -16.61 -10.72
CA ASN A 116 -50.29 -16.17 -9.38
C ASN A 116 -49.40 -14.91 -9.40
N TYR A 117 -49.19 -14.32 -10.57
CA TYR A 117 -48.19 -13.29 -10.78
C TYR A 117 -48.84 -12.04 -11.38
N GLU A 118 -49.31 -11.15 -10.48
CA GLU A 118 -49.83 -9.85 -10.88
C GLU A 118 -48.79 -9.06 -11.70
N PRO A 119 -49.25 -8.22 -12.66
CA PRO A 119 -48.39 -7.37 -13.45
C PRO A 119 -47.64 -6.43 -12.51
N ILE A 120 -46.34 -6.66 -12.33
CA ILE A 120 -45.50 -5.91 -11.40
C ILE A 120 -45.50 -4.41 -11.76
N ASP A 121 -46.28 -3.63 -11.03
CA ASP A 121 -45.88 -2.29 -10.65
C ASP A 121 -44.78 -2.44 -9.58
N PHE A 122 -43.60 -1.97 -9.95
CA PHE A 122 -42.32 -2.27 -9.32
C PHE A 122 -42.15 -1.53 -7.99
N VAL A 123 -42.90 -1.92 -6.95
CA VAL A 123 -42.79 -1.37 -5.59
C VAL A 123 -42.44 -2.48 -4.59
N ASP A 124 -41.13 -2.56 -4.35
CA ASP A 124 -40.36 -3.12 -3.22
C ASP A 124 -40.64 -4.56 -2.70
N ASN A 125 -41.86 -5.01 -2.46
CA ASN A 125 -42.06 -6.24 -1.66
C ASN A 125 -41.91 -7.56 -2.47
N GLY A 126 -42.21 -7.53 -3.77
CA GLY A 126 -42.01 -8.71 -4.63
C GLY A 126 -40.54 -8.93 -5.00
N VAL A 127 -39.77 -7.83 -5.14
CA VAL A 127 -38.39 -7.87 -5.65
C VAL A 127 -37.48 -8.67 -4.72
N ASP A 128 -37.64 -8.56 -3.40
CA ASP A 128 -36.79 -9.27 -2.44
C ASP A 128 -37.05 -10.79 -2.42
N HIS A 129 -38.31 -11.22 -2.49
CA HIS A 129 -38.63 -12.64 -2.56
C HIS A 129 -38.17 -13.25 -3.89
N PHE A 130 -38.36 -12.53 -5.00
CA PHE A 130 -37.88 -12.97 -6.31
C PHE A 130 -36.36 -12.93 -6.44
N LYS A 131 -35.68 -11.97 -5.81
CA LYS A 131 -34.22 -11.90 -5.73
C LYS A 131 -33.65 -13.15 -5.06
N SER A 132 -34.22 -13.57 -3.93
CA SER A 132 -33.77 -14.78 -3.23
C SER A 132 -33.95 -16.05 -4.07
N THR A 133 -35.10 -16.19 -4.74
CA THR A 133 -35.40 -17.34 -5.61
C THR A 133 -34.50 -17.36 -6.85
N PHE A 134 -34.28 -16.20 -7.47
CA PHE A 134 -33.43 -16.05 -8.63
C PHE A 134 -31.95 -16.31 -8.31
N GLU A 135 -31.46 -15.81 -7.18
CA GLU A 135 -30.11 -16.08 -6.70
C GLU A 135 -29.90 -17.58 -6.42
N ILE A 136 -30.86 -18.25 -5.79
CA ILE A 136 -30.81 -19.70 -5.54
C ILE A 136 -30.75 -20.50 -6.84
N GLU A 137 -31.59 -20.18 -7.84
CA GLU A 137 -31.61 -20.93 -9.10
C GLU A 137 -30.39 -20.64 -9.98
N ALA A 138 -29.87 -19.43 -9.93
CA ALA A 138 -28.63 -19.11 -10.61
C ALA A 138 -27.39 -19.76 -9.94
N LEU A 139 -27.39 -19.94 -8.62
CA LEU A 139 -26.36 -20.71 -7.91
C LEU A 139 -26.37 -22.19 -8.27
N LYS A 140 -27.52 -22.75 -8.65
CA LYS A 140 -27.61 -24.12 -9.20
C LYS A 140 -27.10 -24.23 -10.64
N GLY A 141 -26.56 -23.15 -11.21
CA GLY A 141 -25.99 -23.14 -12.56
C GLY A 141 -27.03 -23.20 -13.68
N GLN A 142 -28.32 -23.08 -13.35
CA GLN A 142 -29.40 -23.09 -14.35
C GLN A 142 -29.48 -21.77 -15.12
N PHE A 143 -28.97 -20.67 -14.54
CA PHE A 143 -29.09 -19.33 -15.12
C PHE A 143 -27.78 -18.56 -15.10
N ASN A 144 -27.50 -17.89 -16.21
CA ASN A 144 -26.36 -17.00 -16.30
C ASN A 144 -26.75 -15.59 -15.87
N LEU A 145 -26.61 -15.32 -14.56
CA LEU A 145 -26.73 -13.99 -13.95
C LEU A 145 -25.93 -12.90 -14.66
N HIS A 146 -24.87 -13.25 -15.39
CA HIS A 146 -23.98 -12.32 -16.07
C HIS A 146 -24.68 -11.34 -17.03
N PHE A 147 -25.79 -11.77 -17.64
CA PHE A 147 -26.53 -10.96 -18.61
C PHE A 147 -27.67 -10.16 -17.98
N SER A 148 -28.00 -10.42 -16.70
CA SER A 148 -29.14 -9.81 -16.01
C SER A 148 -28.90 -8.40 -15.46
N GLY A 149 -27.66 -7.92 -15.48
CA GLY A 149 -27.33 -6.56 -15.03
C GLY A 149 -27.36 -5.53 -16.17
N PHE A 150 -27.11 -4.27 -15.82
CA PHE A 150 -27.06 -3.16 -16.79
C PHE A 150 -25.76 -3.14 -17.60
N TYR A 151 -25.85 -2.79 -18.89
CA TYR A 151 -24.67 -2.58 -19.71
C TYR A 151 -24.19 -1.14 -19.63
N LEU A 152 -22.88 -0.95 -19.79
CA LEU A 152 -22.28 0.37 -19.71
C LEU A 152 -22.83 1.34 -20.77
N TYR A 153 -23.13 0.85 -21.98
CA TYR A 153 -23.69 1.68 -23.06
C TYR A 153 -25.12 2.15 -22.78
N GLU A 154 -25.85 1.48 -21.89
CA GLU A 154 -27.21 1.87 -21.47
C GLU A 154 -27.15 2.96 -20.40
N MET A 155 -26.11 2.95 -19.57
CA MET A 155 -25.95 3.89 -18.45
C MET A 155 -25.13 5.13 -18.81
N LEU A 156 -24.13 5.00 -19.69
CA LEU A 156 -23.16 6.05 -19.95
C LEU A 156 -23.63 6.95 -21.11
N ILE A 157 -24.19 8.11 -20.75
CA ILE A 157 -24.62 9.13 -21.72
C ILE A 157 -23.42 9.89 -22.32
N SER A 158 -22.43 10.26 -21.49
CA SER A 158 -21.26 11.03 -21.91
C SER A 158 -20.11 10.88 -20.91
N CYS A 159 -18.87 10.78 -21.41
CA CYS A 159 -17.67 10.75 -20.59
C CYS A 159 -16.62 11.72 -21.14
N ARG A 160 -16.11 12.61 -20.27
CA ARG A 160 -15.03 13.55 -20.61
C ARG A 160 -13.96 13.55 -19.53
N SER A 161 -12.71 13.59 -19.96
CA SER A 161 -11.54 13.82 -19.10
C SER A 161 -10.75 15.00 -19.64
N HIS A 162 -10.47 16.00 -18.80
CA HIS A 162 -9.80 17.25 -19.19
C HIS A 162 -10.35 17.86 -20.51
N LYS A 163 -11.69 17.95 -20.63
CA LYS A 163 -12.43 18.46 -21.80
C LYS A 163 -12.33 17.62 -23.09
N LYS A 164 -11.59 16.51 -23.11
CA LYS A 164 -11.55 15.56 -24.23
C LYS A 164 -12.61 14.47 -24.04
N LYS A 165 -13.32 14.10 -25.12
CA LYS A 165 -14.25 12.97 -25.13
C LYS A 165 -13.46 11.67 -24.93
N VAL A 166 -13.94 10.80 -24.04
CA VAL A 166 -13.35 9.48 -23.79
C VAL A 166 -14.12 8.45 -24.59
N THR A 167 -13.42 7.66 -25.40
CA THR A 167 -14.03 6.58 -26.19
C THR A 167 -14.28 5.35 -25.31
N MET A 168 -15.52 4.88 -25.33
CA MET A 168 -16.07 3.76 -24.54
C MET A 168 -15.25 2.46 -24.55
N ILE A 169 -14.60 2.15 -25.67
CA ILE A 169 -14.09 0.80 -25.96
C ILE A 169 -12.75 0.48 -25.27
N TYR A 170 -11.93 1.49 -24.95
CA TYR A 170 -10.52 1.27 -24.53
C TYR A 170 -10.20 1.62 -23.08
N GLN A 171 -11.14 2.20 -22.32
CA GLN A 171 -10.85 2.68 -20.95
C GLN A 171 -11.74 2.10 -19.86
N PHE A 172 -12.88 1.51 -20.22
CA PHE A 172 -13.74 0.83 -19.25
C PHE A 172 -13.46 -0.67 -19.28
N THR A 173 -13.14 -1.22 -18.13
CA THR A 173 -13.01 -2.67 -17.91
C THR A 173 -14.18 -3.12 -17.06
N LYS A 174 -14.95 -4.10 -17.54
CA LYS A 174 -15.93 -4.79 -16.71
C LYS A 174 -15.16 -5.60 -15.67
N LEU A 175 -15.39 -5.31 -14.40
CA LEU A 175 -14.75 -6.05 -13.33
C LEU A 175 -15.46 -7.39 -13.15
N LYS A 176 -14.69 -8.47 -13.07
CA LYS A 176 -15.22 -9.81 -12.80
C LYS A 176 -15.64 -9.85 -11.33
N LYS A 177 -16.95 -9.79 -11.08
CA LYS A 177 -17.67 -9.96 -9.81
C LYS A 177 -16.80 -9.72 -8.55
N LEU A 178 -16.63 -8.45 -8.17
CA LEU A 178 -15.90 -8.08 -6.96
C LEU A 178 -16.74 -8.24 -5.68
N SER A 179 -18.07 -8.17 -5.79
CA SER A 179 -19.02 -8.23 -4.66
C SER A 179 -20.19 -9.15 -4.94
N ARG A 180 -20.69 -9.86 -3.91
CA ARG A 180 -21.85 -10.78 -4.04
C ARG A 180 -23.15 -10.06 -4.45
N ASN A 181 -23.24 -8.74 -4.21
CA ASN A 181 -24.49 -7.98 -4.33
C ASN A 181 -24.67 -7.28 -5.70
N PHE A 182 -23.65 -7.23 -6.55
CA PHE A 182 -23.69 -6.52 -7.83
C PHE A 182 -23.29 -7.43 -8.99
N ILE A 183 -24.06 -7.37 -10.07
CA ILE A 183 -23.91 -8.25 -11.23
C ILE A 183 -22.96 -7.64 -12.27
N ASN A 184 -23.08 -6.34 -12.52
CA ASN A 184 -22.25 -5.61 -13.47
C ASN A 184 -21.59 -4.41 -12.79
N GLU A 185 -20.27 -4.51 -12.60
CA GLU A 185 -19.43 -3.44 -12.08
C GLU A 185 -18.43 -3.00 -13.15
N PHE A 186 -18.24 -1.69 -13.30
CA PHE A 186 -17.37 -1.12 -14.31
C PHE A 186 -16.30 -0.26 -13.65
N SER A 187 -15.06 -0.40 -14.11
CA SER A 187 -13.96 0.47 -13.71
C SER A 187 -13.41 1.19 -14.92
N ILE A 188 -13.23 2.50 -14.81
CA ILE A 188 -12.50 3.29 -15.80
C ILE A 188 -11.08 3.53 -15.31
N LYS A 189 -10.10 3.13 -16.12
CA LYS A 189 -8.70 3.48 -15.94
C LYS A 189 -8.31 4.46 -17.04
N ILE A 190 -8.24 5.74 -16.69
CA ILE A 190 -7.79 6.78 -17.62
C ILE A 190 -6.27 6.69 -17.72
N ILE A 191 -5.79 5.87 -18.67
CA ILE A 191 -4.36 5.80 -18.99
C ILE A 191 -4.00 7.12 -19.67
N ARG A 192 -3.36 8.02 -18.92
CA ARG A 192 -2.66 9.16 -19.48
C ARG A 192 -1.44 8.61 -20.21
N ARG A 193 -1.56 8.32 -21.51
CA ARG A 193 -0.38 8.10 -22.37
C ARG A 193 0.38 9.43 -22.42
N ASN A 194 1.32 9.63 -21.49
CA ASN A 194 2.37 10.61 -21.66
C ASN A 194 3.30 10.04 -22.73
N TYR A 195 3.06 10.40 -24.00
CA TYR A 195 4.10 10.28 -25.01
C TYR A 195 5.26 11.14 -24.53
N SER A 196 6.41 10.51 -24.25
CA SER A 196 7.64 11.25 -23.99
C SER A 196 7.88 12.19 -25.17
N PHE A 197 8.41 13.39 -24.91
CA PHE A 197 8.80 14.36 -25.94
C PHE A 197 9.67 13.71 -27.04
N VAL A 198 10.43 12.67 -26.68
CA VAL A 198 11.24 11.85 -27.59
C VAL A 198 10.41 11.03 -28.58
N GLU A 199 9.25 10.48 -28.18
CA GLU A 199 8.37 9.72 -29.08
C GLU A 199 7.61 10.62 -30.05
N LEU A 200 7.25 11.84 -29.64
CA LEU A 200 6.66 12.86 -30.51
C LEU A 200 7.64 13.35 -31.58
N ILE A 201 8.93 13.44 -31.25
CA ILE A 201 10.01 13.76 -32.19
C ILE A 201 10.21 12.60 -33.17
N TRP A 202 10.23 11.36 -32.69
CA TRP A 202 10.37 10.17 -33.54
C TRP A 202 9.22 10.01 -34.55
N LEU A 203 7.97 10.25 -34.13
CA LEU A 203 6.80 10.22 -35.02
C LEU A 203 6.83 11.35 -36.06
N LYS A 204 7.31 12.55 -35.69
CA LYS A 204 7.51 13.65 -36.65
C LYS A 204 8.66 13.38 -37.64
N LEU A 205 9.77 12.80 -37.19
CA LEU A 205 10.90 12.42 -38.04
C LEU A 205 10.52 11.33 -39.06
N MET A 206 9.77 10.31 -38.64
CA MET A 206 9.29 9.25 -39.52
C MET A 206 8.27 9.75 -40.56
N SER A 207 7.50 10.80 -40.25
CA SER A 207 6.61 11.44 -41.24
C SER A 207 7.33 12.35 -42.25
N ALA A 208 8.57 12.79 -41.96
CA ALA A 208 9.36 13.66 -42.83
C ALA A 208 10.39 12.91 -43.70
N LEU A 209 10.69 11.64 -43.38
CA LEU A 209 11.55 10.76 -44.16
C LEU A 209 11.16 10.61 -45.65
N PRO A 210 9.87 10.51 -46.05
CA PRO A 210 9.54 10.47 -47.48
C PRO A 210 9.71 11.81 -48.21
N PHE A 211 9.87 12.93 -47.49
CA PHE A 211 10.12 14.25 -48.08
C PHE A 211 11.63 14.53 -48.30
N LEU A 212 12.49 14.02 -47.41
CA LEU A 212 13.95 14.17 -47.53
C LEU A 212 14.55 13.30 -48.65
N VAL A 213 13.98 12.12 -48.90
CA VAL A 213 14.42 11.24 -49.99
C VAL A 213 14.11 11.83 -51.38
N LYS A 214 13.10 12.70 -51.50
CA LYS A 214 12.76 13.42 -52.74
C LYS A 214 13.62 14.66 -53.03
N ILE A 215 14.41 15.13 -52.06
CA ILE A 215 15.30 16.29 -52.23
C ILE A 215 16.74 15.85 -52.57
N LEU A 216 17.05 14.55 -52.43
CA LEU A 216 18.37 13.96 -52.67
C LEU A 216 18.42 13.02 -53.91
N GLN A 217 17.42 13.08 -54.78
CA GLN A 217 17.44 12.52 -56.15
C GLN A 217 17.16 13.63 -57.14
#